data_AF-A0A6G4SKQ1-F1
#
_entry.id   AF-A0A6G4SKQ1-F1
#
_cell.length_a   1.000
_cell.length_b   1.000
_cell.length_c   1.000
_cell.angle_alpha   90.00
_cell.angle_beta   90.00
_cell.angle_gamma   90.00
#
_symmetry.space_group_name_H-M   'P 1'
#
loop_
_entity.id
_entity.type
_entity.pdbx_description
1 polymer ?
#
loop_
_entity_poly.entity_id
_entity_poly.type
_entity_poly.pdbx_seq_one_letter_code
_entity_poly.pdbx_strand_id
1 'polypeptide(L)' 'DIRVALHLAGTPIGPNDTAIAGHAIAAGAVLVTNNVREFARVPGLTLEDWVI' A
#
# COMPACT_ATOMS: atom_id res chain seq x y z
N ASP A 1 12.44 2.91 4.20
CA ASP A 1 11.88 2.16 3.06
C ASP A 1 10.60 1.46 3.54
N ILE A 2 9.48 1.64 2.84
CA ILE A 2 8.17 1.03 3.15
C ILE A 2 8.31 -0.49 3.31
N ARG A 3 9.14 -1.12 2.47
CA ARG A 3 9.35 -2.57 2.49
C ARG A 3 10.01 -3.04 3.78
N VAL A 4 11.01 -2.29 4.26
CA VAL A 4 11.70 -2.58 5.52
C VAL A 4 10.78 -2.36 6.71
N ALA A 5 9.99 -1.29 6.72
CA ALA A 5 9.05 -1.00 7.80
C ALA A 5 7.98 -2.11 7.94
N LEU A 6 7.40 -2.56 6.83
CA LEU A 6 6.40 -3.63 6.82
C LEU A 6 6.98 -5.00 7.17
N HIS A 7 8.21 -5.27 6.74
CA HIS A 7 8.93 -6.48 7.11
C HIS A 7 9.22 -6.53 8.61
N LEU A 8 9.68 -5.42 9.19
CA LEU A 8 9.91 -5.28 10.64
C LEU A 8 8.61 -5.37 11.45
N ALA A 9 7.48 -4.93 10.88
CA ALA A 9 6.15 -5.05 11.47
C ALA A 9 5.51 -6.45 11.30
N GLY A 10 6.23 -7.43 10.73
CA GLY A 10 5.71 -8.79 10.53
C GLY A 10 4.54 -8.90 9.55
N THR A 11 4.30 -7.86 8.74
CA THR A 11 3.17 -7.77 7.81
C THR A 11 3.64 -7.40 6.40
N PRO A 12 4.48 -8.25 5.78
CA PRO A 12 4.99 -7.97 4.44
C PRO A 12 3.82 -7.85 3.44
N ILE A 13 4.01 -6.99 2.44
CA ILE A 13 3.13 -6.90 1.27
C ILE A 13 3.89 -7.40 0.05
N GLY A 14 3.17 -7.82 -0.99
CA GLY A 14 3.78 -8.31 -2.22
C GLY A 14 4.83 -7.33 -2.81
N PRO A 15 5.85 -7.83 -3.54
CA PRO A 15 6.87 -6.97 -4.14
C PRO A 15 6.28 -5.97 -5.14
N ASN A 16 5.27 -6.37 -5.91
CA ASN A 16 4.54 -5.48 -6.82
C ASN A 16 3.72 -4.44 -6.03
N ASP A 17 3.04 -4.87 -4.98
CA ASP A 17 2.23 -3.98 -4.13
C ASP A 17 3.09 -2.94 -3.42
N THR A 18 4.33 -3.29 -3.08
CA THR A 18 5.31 -2.31 -2.56
C THR A 18 5.60 -1.24 -3.60
N ALA A 19 5.84 -1.62 -4.86
CA ALA A 19 6.12 -0.65 -5.92
C ALA A 19 4.91 0.23 -6.21
N ILE A 20 3.70 -0.35 -6.25
CA ILE A 20 2.44 0.37 -6.43
C ILE A 20 2.23 1.39 -5.29
N ALA A 21 2.36 0.96 -4.04
CA ALA A 21 2.17 1.82 -2.87
C ALA A 21 3.22 2.94 -2.81
N GLY A 22 4.48 2.60 -3.10
CA GLY A 22 5.57 3.58 -3.15
C GLY A 22 5.35 4.64 -4.25
N HIS A 23 4.86 4.23 -5.41
CA HIS A 23 4.51 5.15 -6.49
C HIS A 23 3.35 6.08 -6.10
N ALA A 24 2.27 5.54 -5.54
CA ALA A 24 1.11 6.33 -5.11
C ALA A 24 1.48 7.38 -4.04
N ILE A 25 2.31 6.99 -3.06
CA ILE A 25 2.82 7.92 -2.04
C ILE A 25 3.70 9.00 -2.66
N ALA A 26 4.63 8.64 -3.56
CA ALA A 26 5.50 9.61 -4.22
C ALA A 26 4.73 10.60 -5.11
N ALA A 27 3.63 10.15 -5.71
CA ALA A 27 2.75 10.98 -6.54
C ALA A 27 1.71 11.79 -5.73
N GLY A 28 1.55 11.52 -4.43
CA GLY A 28 0.48 12.10 -3.62
C GLY A 28 -0.92 11.68 -4.10
N ALA A 29 -1.04 10.48 -4.66
CA ALA A 29 -2.26 9.97 -5.28
C ALA A 29 -3.07 9.06 -4.34
N VAL A 30 -4.37 8.93 -4.63
CA VAL A 30 -5.25 7.94 -4.02
C VAL A 30 -5.14 6.63 -4.78
N LEU A 31 -4.84 5.52 -4.09
CA LEU A 31 -4.84 4.19 -4.68
C LEU A 31 -6.23 3.57 -4.57
N VAL A 32 -6.90 3.38 -5.71
CA VAL A 32 -8.15 2.62 -5.80
C VAL A 32 -7.82 1.13 -5.93
N THR A 33 -8.32 0.30 -5.01
CA THR A 33 -8.04 -1.15 -5.00
C THR A 33 -9.15 -1.95 -4.32
N ASN A 34 -9.39 -3.17 -4.79
CA ASN A 34 -10.26 -4.14 -4.11
C ASN A 34 -9.52 -5.00 -3.07
N ASN A 35 -8.19 -4.86 -2.98
CA ASN A 35 -7.35 -5.55 -1.99
C ASN A 35 -7.01 -4.62 -0.80
N VAL A 36 -8.04 -3.94 -0.27
CA VAL A 36 -7.89 -2.93 0.80
C VAL A 36 -7.14 -3.50 2.00
N ARG A 37 -7.37 -4.77 2.35
CA ARG A 37 -6.74 -5.42 3.52
C ARG A 37 -5.21 -5.46 3.44
N GLU A 38 -4.67 -5.65 2.25
CA GLU A 38 -3.22 -5.71 2.05
C GLU A 38 -2.61 -4.30 2.05
N PHE A 39 -3.20 -3.38 1.29
CA PHE A 39 -2.69 -2.01 1.16
C PHE A 39 -2.90 -1.13 2.39
N ALA A 40 -3.92 -1.38 3.22
CA ALA A 40 -4.16 -0.63 4.46
C ALA A 40 -3.03 -0.76 5.49
N ARG A 41 -2.10 -1.71 5.29
CA ARG A 41 -0.92 -1.88 6.12
C ARG A 41 0.15 -0.83 5.82
N VAL A 42 0.13 -0.19 4.64
CA VAL A 42 1.14 0.77 4.22
C VAL A 42 0.92 2.12 4.88
N PRO A 43 1.84 2.59 5.75
CA PRO A 43 1.69 3.89 6.39
C PRO A 43 1.78 5.02 5.36
N GLY A 44 0.84 5.97 5.44
CA GLY A 44 0.82 7.15 4.56
C GLY A 44 0.20 6.93 3.18
N LEU A 45 -0.33 5.73 2.89
CA LEU A 45 -1.05 5.45 1.65
C LEU A 45 -2.54 5.84 1.80
N THR A 46 -3.06 6.63 0.87
CA THR A 46 -4.49 6.93 0.78
C THR A 46 -5.19 5.92 -0.12
N LEU A 47 -6.35 5.41 0.31
CA LEU A 47 -7.05 4.30 -0.32
C LEU A 47 -8.52 4.60 -0.55
N GLU A 48 -9.05 4.06 -1.65
CA GLU A 48 -10.47 3.97 -1.95
C GLU A 48 -10.83 2.56 -2.45
N ASP A 49 -12.02 2.07 -2.09
CA ASP A 49 -12.62 0.86 -2.63
C ASP A 49 -13.84 1.24 -3.46
N TRP A 50 -13.84 0.88 -4.73
CA TRP A 50 -14.93 1.15 -5.67
C TRP A 50 -15.73 -0.11 -6.00
N VAL A 51 -15.36 -1.26 -5.45
CA VAL A 51 -16.15 -2.47 -5.60
C VAL A 51 -17.35 -2.38 -4.66
N ILE A 52 -18.55 -2.58 -5.22
CA ILE A 52 -19.83 -2.60 -4.50
C ILE A 52 -20.10 -4.01 -3.97
#